data_AF-A0A1I7XFC4-F1
#
_entry.id   AF-A0A1I7XFC4-F1
#
_cell.length_a   1.000
_cell.length_b   1.000
_cell.length_c   1.000
_cell.angle_alpha   90.00
_cell.angle_beta   90.00
_cell.angle_gamma   90.00
#
_symmetry.space_group_name_H-M   'P 1'
#
loop_
_entity.id
_entity.type
_entity.pdbx_description
1 polymer ?
#
loop_
_entity_poly.entity_id
_entity_poly.type
_entity_poly.pdbx_seq_one_letter_code
_entity_poly.pdbx_strand_id
1 'polypeptide(L)'
;MKKYPQLTQRHKNERLWTWLQDNSVATMDWPSPSPDLNPMENLWFETVKDLQSAIRKAWNEVDKIGIKNLANSMPERIFQAINRNGSCTDY
;
A
#
# COMPACT_ATOMS: atom_id res chain seq x y z
N MET A 1 28.93 -1.21 -13.64
CA MET A 1 27.64 -1.05 -14.34
C MET A 1 26.57 -1.65 -13.42
N LYS A 2 25.71 -0.83 -12.80
CA LYS A 2 24.68 -1.31 -11.85
C LYS A 2 23.67 -2.15 -12.65
N LYS A 3 23.65 -3.47 -12.43
CA LYS A 3 22.71 -4.38 -13.09
C LYS A 3 21.39 -4.30 -12.33
N TYR A 4 20.34 -3.81 -12.99
CA TYR A 4 18.99 -3.77 -12.45
C TYR A 4 18.21 -4.95 -13.04
N PRO A 5 17.92 -6.01 -12.27
CA PRO A 5 17.02 -7.07 -12.71
C PRO A 5 15.64 -6.46 -12.98
N GLN A 6 15.17 -6.64 -14.20
CA GLN A 6 14.09 -5.86 -14.78
C GLN A 6 12.73 -6.42 -14.34
N LEU A 7 12.13 -5.78 -13.33
CA LEU A 7 10.68 -5.68 -13.16
C LEU A 7 10.24 -4.28 -13.61
N THR A 8 8.97 -4.14 -14.01
CA THR A 8 8.35 -2.98 -14.72
C THR A 8 8.99 -1.60 -14.48
N GLN A 9 8.92 -0.68 -15.47
CA GLN A 9 9.56 0.65 -15.47
C GLN A 9 9.49 1.45 -14.15
N ARG A 10 8.48 1.20 -13.30
CA ARG A 10 8.31 1.80 -11.96
C ARG A 10 9.34 1.34 -10.91
N HIS A 11 9.95 0.16 -11.05
CA HIS A 11 10.99 -0.36 -10.13
C HIS A 11 12.41 0.13 -10.47
N LYS A 12 12.57 0.97 -11.49
CA LYS A 12 13.84 1.66 -11.83
C LYS A 12 14.02 2.95 -11.01
N ASN A 13 13.51 2.99 -9.78
CA ASN A 13 13.60 4.15 -8.91
C ASN A 13 14.81 4.00 -7.98
N GLU A 14 15.79 4.88 -8.10
CA GLU A 14 17.00 4.85 -7.27
C GLU A 14 16.68 4.92 -5.77
N ARG A 15 15.67 5.71 -5.37
CA ARG A 15 15.25 5.80 -3.96
C ARG A 15 14.73 4.47 -3.41
N LEU A 16 14.02 3.71 -4.23
CA LEU A 16 13.51 2.40 -3.85
C LEU A 16 14.68 1.42 -3.61
N TRP A 17 15.68 1.43 -4.49
CA TRP A 17 16.86 0.56 -4.34
C TRP A 17 17.70 0.91 -3.12
N THR A 18 17.92 2.19 -2.86
CA THR A 18 18.62 2.63 -1.64
C THR A 18 17.87 2.16 -0.40
N TRP A 19 16.55 2.37 -0.35
CA TRP A 19 15.75 1.93 0.80
C TRP A 19 15.81 0.40 1.01
N LEU A 20 15.73 -0.39 -0.06
CA LEU A 20 15.84 -1.86 0.05
C LEU A 20 17.20 -2.29 0.61
N GLN A 21 18.28 -1.63 0.21
CA GLN A 21 19.63 -1.89 0.71
C GLN A 21 19.77 -1.48 2.18
N ASP A 22 19.31 -0.27 2.54
CA ASP A 22 19.36 0.24 3.91
C ASP A 22 18.57 -0.65 4.89
N ASN A 23 17.51 -1.28 4.40
CA ASN A 23 16.68 -2.20 5.19
C ASN A 23 17.08 -3.68 5.04
N SER A 24 18.23 -3.97 4.40
CA SER A 24 18.74 -5.33 4.19
C SER A 24 17.72 -6.30 3.56
N VAL A 25 16.88 -5.78 2.66
CA VAL A 25 15.86 -6.58 1.97
C VAL A 25 16.54 -7.39 0.87
N ALA A 26 16.52 -8.71 0.99
CA ALA A 26 17.01 -9.61 -0.03
C ALA A 26 16.16 -9.47 -1.31
N THR A 27 16.82 -9.29 -2.45
CA THR A 27 16.17 -9.20 -3.76
C THR A 27 16.56 -10.42 -4.60
N MET A 28 15.69 -10.83 -5.51
CA MET A 28 15.91 -11.95 -6.42
C MET A 28 16.04 -11.43 -7.85
N ASP A 29 16.96 -12.01 -8.62
CA ASP A 29 17.07 -11.76 -10.05
C ASP A 29 15.82 -12.34 -10.75
N TRP A 30 14.82 -11.48 -10.99
CA TRP A 30 13.55 -11.89 -11.58
C TRP A 30 13.63 -11.97 -13.11
N PRO A 31 13.21 -13.08 -13.75
CA PRO A 31 13.13 -13.17 -15.20
C PRO A 31 11.98 -12.30 -15.75
N SER A 32 12.28 -11.43 -16.72
CA SER A 32 11.26 -10.62 -17.41
C SER A 32 10.30 -11.46 -18.25
N PRO A 33 9.11 -10.91 -18.52
CA PRO A 33 7.92 -11.08 -17.69
C PRO A 33 7.43 -12.54 -17.66
N SER A 34 7.64 -13.19 -16.52
CA SER A 34 7.10 -14.53 -16.21
C SER A 34 6.00 -14.42 -15.14
N PRO A 35 4.74 -14.10 -15.52
CA PRO A 35 3.63 -14.06 -14.57
C PRO A 35 3.41 -15.43 -13.89
N ASP A 36 3.65 -16.52 -14.62
CA ASP A 36 3.62 -17.90 -14.11
C ASP A 36 4.56 -18.16 -12.92
N LEU A 37 5.62 -17.37 -12.76
CA LEU A 37 6.56 -17.51 -11.66
C LEU A 37 6.21 -16.67 -10.43
N ASN A 38 5.19 -15.80 -10.51
CA ASN A 38 4.75 -14.95 -9.41
C ASN A 38 3.71 -15.68 -8.53
N PRO A 39 4.05 -16.11 -7.30
CA PRO A 39 3.11 -16.84 -6.43
C PRO A 39 1.87 -16.01 -6.08
N MET A 40 1.95 -14.67 -6.16
CA MET A 40 0.81 -13.79 -5.94
C MET A 40 -0.27 -13.93 -6.99
N GLU A 41 0.05 -14.35 -8.23
CA GLU A 41 -0.95 -14.59 -9.27
C GLU A 41 -1.93 -15.70 -8.84
N ASN A 42 -1.45 -16.70 -8.10
CA ASN A 42 -2.29 -17.77 -7.53
C ASN A 42 -3.18 -17.29 -6.36
N LEU A 43 -2.89 -16.11 -5.79
CA LEU A 43 -3.65 -15.52 -4.70
C LEU A 43 -4.65 -14.45 -5.19
N TRP A 44 -4.57 -14.07 -6.46
CA TRP A 44 -5.52 -13.11 -7.02
C TRP A 44 -6.89 -13.75 -7.17
N PHE A 45 -7.92 -12.91 -7.06
CA PHE A 45 -9.27 -13.34 -7.38
C PHE A 45 -9.31 -13.88 -8.80
N GLU A 46 -9.88 -15.08 -8.98
CA GLU A 46 -9.97 -15.75 -10.29
C GLU A 46 -10.63 -14.85 -11.33
N THR A 47 -11.51 -13.94 -10.88
CA THR A 47 -12.11 -12.93 -11.76
C THR A 47 -12.18 -11.54 -11.12
N VAL A 48 -12.21 -10.52 -11.99
CA VAL A 48 -12.53 -9.12 -11.62
C VAL A 48 -13.89 -9.03 -10.89
N LYS A 49 -14.84 -9.92 -11.21
CA LYS A 49 -16.16 -9.95 -10.56
C LYS A 49 -16.06 -10.37 -9.10
N ASP A 50 -15.21 -11.35 -8.78
CA ASP A 50 -15.02 -11.81 -7.40
C ASP A 50 -14.35 -10.73 -6.55
N LEU A 51 -13.34 -10.05 -7.11
CA LEU A 51 -12.73 -8.87 -6.47
C LEU A 51 -13.76 -7.77 -6.22
N GLN A 52 -14.57 -7.43 -7.22
CA GLN A 52 -15.62 -6.41 -7.07
C GLN A 52 -16.65 -6.81 -6.01
N SER A 53 -17.03 -8.09 -5.95
CA SER A 53 -17.94 -8.62 -4.94
C SER A 53 -17.35 -8.50 -3.54
N ALA A 54 -16.09 -8.91 -3.36
CA ALA A 54 -15.38 -8.83 -2.09
C ALA A 54 -15.25 -7.37 -1.58
N ILE A 55 -14.89 -6.43 -2.46
CA ILE A 55 -14.81 -5.00 -2.11
C ILE A 55 -16.19 -4.47 -1.70
N ARG A 56 -17.25 -4.78 -2.47
CA ARG A 56 -18.62 -4.34 -2.13
C ARG A 56 -19.08 -4.90 -0.79
N LYS A 57 -18.79 -6.17 -0.52
CA LYS A 57 -19.10 -6.81 0.76
C LYS A 57 -18.38 -6.11 1.91
N ALA A 58 -17.05 -5.96 1.81
CA ALA A 58 -16.26 -5.29 2.83
C ALA A 58 -16.75 -3.85 3.08
N TRP A 59 -17.09 -3.11 2.02
CA TRP A 59 -17.63 -1.76 2.13
C TRP A 59 -18.98 -1.72 2.86
N ASN A 60 -19.87 -2.67 2.58
CA ASN A 60 -21.19 -2.74 3.22
C ASN A 60 -21.11 -3.14 4.71
N GLU A 61 -20.03 -3.82 5.12
CA GLU A 61 -19.78 -4.21 6.50
C GLU A 61 -19.17 -3.07 7.33
N VAL A 62 -18.72 -1.98 6.71
CA VAL A 62 -18.18 -0.82 7.43
C VAL A 62 -19.30 -0.16 8.26
N ASP A 63 -19.06 -0.05 9.56
CA ASP A 63 -19.99 0.58 10.48
C ASP A 63 -20.13 2.09 10.23
N LYS A 64 -21.38 2.53 10.03
CA LYS A 64 -21.73 3.94 9.80
C LYS A 64 -21.41 4.80 11.03
N ILE A 65 -21.52 4.23 12.24
CA ILE A 65 -21.19 4.96 13.47
C ILE A 65 -19.67 5.21 13.52
N GLY A 66 -18.86 4.21 13.19
CA GLY A 66 -17.42 4.35 12.99
C GLY A 66 -17.05 5.48 12.02
N ILE A 67 -17.67 5.51 10.84
CA ILE A 67 -17.44 6.58 9.84
C ILE A 67 -17.81 7.96 10.41
N LYS A 68 -18.96 8.07 11.09
CA LYS A 68 -19.40 9.32 11.70
C LYS A 68 -18.45 9.79 12.79
N ASN A 69 -17.96 8.87 13.63
CA ASN A 69 -17.01 9.18 14.70
C ASN A 69 -15.64 9.63 14.13
N LEU A 70 -15.19 9.00 13.04
CA LEU A 70 -13.99 9.43 12.31
C LEU A 70 -14.15 10.85 11.75
N ALA A 71 -15.32 11.19 11.19
CA ALA A 71 -15.57 12.55 10.71
C ALA A 71 -15.62 13.55 11.88
N ASN A 72 -16.28 13.18 12.98
CA ASN A 72 -16.42 14.02 14.17
C ASN A 72 -15.11 14.25 14.92
N SER A 73 -14.08 13.40 14.74
CA SER A 73 -12.77 13.61 15.36
C SER A 73 -11.89 14.65 14.64
N MET A 74 -12.27 15.07 13.43
CA MET A 74 -11.48 16.00 12.63
C MET A 74 -11.19 17.36 13.30
N PRO A 75 -12.15 18.04 13.95
CA PRO A 75 -11.87 19.32 14.61
C PRO A 75 -10.78 19.20 15.68
N GLU A 76 -10.82 18.13 16.47
CA GLU A 76 -9.83 17.88 17.53
C GLU A 76 -8.44 17.58 16.94
N ARG A 77 -8.37 16.76 15.88
CA ARG A 77 -7.10 16.49 15.18
C ARG A 77 -6.47 17.76 14.60
N ILE A 78 -7.30 18.63 14.01
CA ILE A 78 -6.84 19.92 13.48
C ILE A 78 -6.33 20.81 14.61
N PHE A 79 -7.06 20.88 15.73
CA PHE A 79 -6.64 21.64 16.92
C PHE A 79 -5.29 21.15 17.45
N GLN A 80 -5.10 19.84 17.58
CA GLN A 80 -3.82 19.26 18.01
C GLN A 80 -2.68 19.58 17.03
N ALA A 81 -2.92 19.46 15.73
CA ALA A 81 -1.90 19.78 14.72
C ALA A 81 -1.46 21.24 14.80
N ILE A 82 -2.40 22.18 14.98
CA ILE A 82 -2.11 23.61 15.18
C ILE A 82 -1.29 23.81 16.45
N ASN A 83 -1.74 23.27 17.58
CA ASN A 83 -1.07 23.43 18.87
C ASN A 83 0.35 22.83 18.90
N ARG A 84 0.62 21.85 18.03
CA ARG A 84 1.92 21.21 17.84
C ARG A 84 2.73 21.78 16.68
N ASN A 85 2.36 22.95 16.15
CA ASN A 85 3.05 23.60 15.02
C ASN A 85 3.25 22.66 13.81
N GLY A 86 2.25 21.84 13.50
CA GLY A 86 2.26 20.89 12.39
C GLY A 86 2.95 19.55 12.68
N SER A 87 3.38 19.29 13.92
CA SER A 87 3.89 17.97 14.34
C SER A 87 2.76 16.94 14.53
N CYS A 88 3.10 15.67 14.74
CA CYS A 88 2.16 14.55 14.83
C CYS A 88 1.07 14.75 15.91
N THR A 89 -0.16 14.37 15.60
CA THR A 89 -1.29 14.29 16.54
C THR A 89 -1.23 12.99 17.37
N ASP A 90 -2.04 12.88 18.44
CA ASP A 90 -2.16 11.63 19.22
C ASP A 90 -3.16 10.62 18.63
N TYR A 91 -3.74 10.96 17.48
CA TYR A 91 -4.66 10.12 16.72
C TYR A 91 -3.95 9.02 15.92
#